data_AF-A0A816LM23-F1
#
_entry.id   AF-A0A816LM23-F1
#
_cell.length_a   1.000
_cell.length_b   1.000
_cell.length_c   1.000
_cell.angle_alpha   90.00
_cell.angle_beta   90.00
_cell.angle_gamma   90.00
#
_symmetry.space_group_name_H-M   'P 1'
#
loop_
_entity.id
_entity.type
_entity.pdbx_description
1 polymer ?
#
loop_
_entity_poly.entity_id
_entity_poly.type
_entity_poly.pdbx_seq_one_letter_code
_entity_poly.pdbx_strand_id
1 'polypeptide(L)'
;SNGSFAYVLLCLVDFFLTSKRERIDAKLVQRVWNSRLEVLAEINETGTENSLLERYIQRLSSFVDDDALRSTFIDWLLKVVDAGGWSSISDDWRQSKCSFRPLTNHLLSTIPNNQIRLNTEVTKVKYSPGSHMLTAELNHGSDKTATSSITCDHVIWTTSLGYLKKNFSSIFASESDLIDQKQQAITNLSFCTTNKVILIYENTIDFWPANAADIYLLHDRNAPIKFNDEQLEFLATHNVDSKVAQLILNTLFYVAPSHEYRVLTCWFGGRAALLAENISEIVLGRLCHDTLWQYLAGVDKNKRPVHTIRSEWSSNRFMCGSYSSFLPQTSQVDQEKLRESFAPDGVPRIMFVGESTHPVFLATVHGAHETGVEAAQTLIERYNCLHG
;
A
#
# COMPACT_ATOMS: atom_id res chain seq x y z
N SER A 1 -9.83 -11.95 -20.44
CA SER A 1 -9.46 -12.16 -21.86
C SER A 1 -8.52 -11.05 -22.27
N ASN A 2 -7.22 -11.34 -22.43
CA ASN A 2 -6.04 -10.57 -22.93
C ASN A 2 -5.94 -9.02 -22.82
N GLY A 3 -7.01 -8.25 -22.65
CA GLY A 3 -7.05 -6.79 -22.59
C GLY A 3 -6.37 -6.25 -21.34
N SER A 4 -6.57 -6.96 -20.22
CA SER A 4 -6.03 -6.64 -18.90
C SER A 4 -4.50 -6.49 -18.87
N PHE A 5 -3.77 -7.33 -19.60
CA PHE A 5 -2.31 -7.30 -19.61
C PHE A 5 -1.76 -6.02 -20.25
N ALA A 6 -2.38 -5.58 -21.35
CA ALA A 6 -1.96 -4.37 -22.04
C ALA A 6 -2.21 -3.10 -21.22
N TYR A 7 -3.36 -3.00 -20.52
CA TYR A 7 -3.63 -1.86 -19.63
C TYR A 7 -2.68 -1.79 -18.44
N VAL A 8 -2.34 -2.93 -17.85
CA VAL A 8 -1.36 -3.00 -16.75
C VAL A 8 0.04 -2.62 -17.24
N LEU A 9 0.46 -3.11 -18.41
CA LEU A 9 1.74 -2.73 -19.00
C LEU A 9 1.82 -1.21 -19.25
N LEU A 10 0.72 -0.58 -19.70
CA LEU A 10 0.65 0.87 -19.89
C LEU A 10 0.81 1.65 -18.57
N CYS A 11 0.15 1.22 -17.49
CA CYS A 11 0.32 1.84 -16.17
C CYS A 11 1.73 1.63 -15.58
N LEU A 12 2.35 0.49 -15.87
CA LEU A 12 3.71 0.18 -15.44
C LEU A 12 4.74 1.03 -16.19
N VAL A 13 4.53 1.29 -17.49
CA VAL A 13 5.35 2.25 -18.25
C VAL A 13 5.26 3.66 -17.64
N ASP A 14 4.08 4.11 -17.22
CA ASP A 14 3.90 5.39 -16.52
C ASP A 14 4.67 5.43 -15.19
N PHE A 15 4.65 4.32 -14.44
CA PHE A 15 5.41 4.17 -13.20
C PHE A 15 6.93 4.24 -13.45
N PHE A 16 7.42 3.53 -14.48
CA PHE A 16 8.84 3.55 -14.86
C PHE A 16 9.29 4.96 -15.27
N LEU A 17 8.55 5.63 -16.14
CA LEU A 17 8.85 7.00 -16.59
C LEU A 17 8.87 7.99 -15.41
N THR A 18 7.93 7.84 -14.48
CA THR A 18 7.87 8.66 -13.27
C THR A 18 9.06 8.38 -12.35
N SER A 19 9.47 7.11 -12.23
CA SER A 19 10.61 6.69 -11.40
C SER A 19 11.99 7.16 -11.92
N LYS A 20 12.07 7.52 -13.21
CA LYS A 20 13.31 7.95 -13.89
C LYS A 20 13.24 9.37 -14.44
N ARG A 21 12.35 10.21 -13.90
CA ARG A 21 12.06 11.57 -14.40
C ARG A 21 13.28 12.50 -14.48
N GLU A 22 14.35 12.23 -13.73
CA GLU A 22 15.61 12.97 -13.78
C GLU A 22 16.51 12.61 -14.98
N ARG A 23 16.25 11.46 -15.64
CA ARG A 23 17.05 10.92 -16.76
C ARG A 23 16.31 10.89 -18.09
N ILE A 24 15.06 11.38 -18.13
CA ILE A 24 14.17 11.28 -19.28
C ILE A 24 13.70 12.68 -19.66
N ASP A 25 13.85 13.05 -20.93
CA ASP A 25 13.40 14.36 -21.40
C ASP A 25 11.87 14.42 -21.65
N ALA A 26 11.31 15.63 -21.68
CA ALA A 26 9.88 15.85 -21.87
C ALA A 26 9.37 15.37 -23.26
N LYS A 27 10.24 15.29 -24.27
CA LYS A 27 9.86 14.84 -25.62
C LYS A 27 9.69 13.32 -25.63
N LEU A 28 10.53 12.58 -24.91
CA LEU A 28 10.42 11.14 -24.72
C LEU A 28 9.12 10.78 -23.99
N VAL A 29 8.80 11.50 -22.90
CA VAL A 29 7.50 11.34 -22.21
C VAL A 29 6.33 11.56 -23.17
N GLN A 30 6.39 12.61 -24.00
CA GLN A 30 5.33 12.90 -24.98
C GLN A 30 5.20 11.81 -26.06
N ARG A 31 6.32 11.27 -26.57
CA ARG A 31 6.32 10.18 -27.56
C ARG A 31 5.72 8.89 -26.98
N VAL A 32 6.08 8.55 -25.75
CA VAL A 32 5.53 7.37 -25.05
C VAL A 32 4.03 7.54 -24.81
N TRP A 33 3.61 8.74 -24.38
CA TRP A 33 2.20 9.07 -24.16
C TRP A 33 1.36 8.98 -25.44
N ASN A 34 1.85 9.54 -26.56
CA ASN A 34 1.14 9.47 -27.84
C ASN A 34 1.02 8.03 -28.35
N SER A 35 2.11 7.25 -28.25
CA SER A 35 2.11 5.82 -28.61
C SER A 35 1.13 5.00 -27.74
N ARG A 36 0.97 5.37 -26.46
CA ARG A 36 -0.05 4.79 -25.58
C ARG A 36 -1.46 5.05 -26.08
N LEU A 37 -1.78 6.29 -26.49
CA LEU A 37 -3.11 6.63 -27.00
C LEU A 37 -3.45 5.84 -28.27
N GLU A 38 -2.46 5.64 -29.16
CA GLU A 38 -2.61 4.83 -30.37
C GLU A 38 -2.89 3.36 -30.05
N VAL A 39 -2.11 2.76 -29.13
CA VAL A 39 -2.30 1.36 -28.74
C VAL A 39 -3.61 1.14 -27.98
N LEU A 40 -4.03 2.10 -27.16
CA LEU A 40 -5.34 2.04 -26.49
C LEU A 40 -6.51 2.10 -27.50
N ALA A 41 -6.37 2.87 -28.58
CA ALA A 41 -7.35 2.88 -29.66
C ALA A 41 -7.39 1.53 -30.39
N GLU A 42 -6.22 0.96 -30.72
CA GLU A 42 -6.10 -0.32 -31.45
C GLU A 42 -6.63 -1.51 -30.61
N ILE A 43 -6.38 -1.52 -29.30
CA ILE A 43 -6.92 -2.53 -28.36
C ILE A 43 -8.45 -2.46 -28.29
N ASN A 44 -9.01 -1.24 -28.26
CA ASN A 44 -10.47 -1.05 -28.21
C ASN A 44 -11.16 -1.48 -29.51
N GLU A 45 -10.46 -1.43 -30.64
CA GLU A 45 -11.01 -1.79 -31.95
C GLU A 45 -10.85 -3.28 -32.29
N THR A 46 -9.72 -3.90 -31.92
CA THR A 46 -9.34 -5.24 -32.42
C THR A 46 -9.32 -6.34 -31.34
N GLY A 47 -9.48 -5.98 -30.06
CA GLY A 47 -9.17 -6.88 -28.96
C GLY A 47 -7.66 -6.98 -28.73
N THR A 48 -7.21 -8.00 -27.99
CA THR A 48 -5.81 -8.10 -27.56
C THR A 48 -5.15 -9.36 -28.08
N GLU A 49 -4.11 -9.15 -28.88
CA GLU A 49 -3.18 -10.18 -29.36
C GLU A 49 -1.81 -9.97 -28.71
N ASN A 50 -1.10 -11.07 -28.39
CA ASN A 50 0.30 -11.00 -27.96
C ASN A 50 1.19 -10.25 -28.98
N SER A 51 0.79 -10.28 -30.26
CA SER A 51 1.44 -9.55 -31.35
C SER A 51 1.41 -8.03 -31.18
N LEU A 52 0.36 -7.46 -30.58
CA LEU A 52 0.24 -6.01 -30.29
C LEU A 52 1.22 -5.59 -29.20
N LEU A 53 1.37 -6.44 -28.20
CA LEU A 53 2.27 -6.21 -27.08
C LEU A 53 3.73 -6.18 -27.53
N GLU A 54 4.14 -7.17 -28.32
CA GLU A 54 5.50 -7.25 -28.88
C GLU A 54 5.81 -6.02 -29.75
N ARG A 55 4.85 -5.59 -30.60
CA ARG A 55 4.99 -4.36 -31.40
C ARG A 55 5.10 -3.12 -30.52
N TYR A 56 4.34 -3.04 -29.43
CA TYR A 56 4.41 -1.91 -28.50
C TYR A 56 5.75 -1.86 -27.77
N ILE A 57 6.26 -3.00 -27.32
CA ILE A 57 7.58 -3.11 -26.68
C ILE A 57 8.69 -2.68 -27.64
N GLN A 58 8.67 -3.16 -28.88
CA GLN A 58 9.62 -2.75 -29.92
C GLN A 58 9.54 -1.24 -30.20
N ARG A 59 8.32 -0.69 -30.26
CA ARG A 59 8.10 0.74 -30.47
C ARG A 59 8.62 1.58 -29.30
N LEU A 60 8.35 1.18 -28.05
CA LEU A 60 8.87 1.85 -26.87
C LEU A 60 10.40 1.80 -26.79
N SER A 61 11.00 0.65 -27.14
CA SER A 61 12.45 0.51 -27.26
C SER A 61 13.05 1.52 -28.24
N SER A 62 12.36 1.83 -29.34
CA SER A 62 12.85 2.79 -30.34
C SER A 62 12.85 4.24 -29.86
N PHE A 63 12.15 4.58 -28.78
CA PHE A 63 12.07 5.95 -28.28
C PHE A 63 13.21 6.31 -27.32
N VAL A 64 13.88 5.32 -26.74
CA VAL A 64 14.94 5.51 -25.75
C VAL A 64 16.28 5.52 -26.45
N ASP A 65 16.86 6.69 -26.68
CA ASP A 65 18.12 6.86 -27.43
C ASP A 65 19.38 6.38 -26.68
N ASP A 66 19.29 6.22 -25.35
CA ASP A 66 20.37 5.73 -24.48
C ASP A 66 20.33 4.19 -24.35
N ASP A 67 21.38 3.52 -24.82
CA ASP A 67 21.44 2.05 -24.87
C ASP A 67 21.42 1.37 -23.49
N ALA A 68 21.96 2.01 -22.45
CA ALA A 68 21.97 1.47 -21.09
C ALA A 68 20.57 1.57 -20.45
N LEU A 69 19.89 2.71 -20.65
CA LEU A 69 18.50 2.91 -20.25
C LEU A 69 17.56 2.00 -21.04
N ARG A 70 17.79 1.82 -22.34
CA ARG A 70 17.01 0.94 -23.21
C ARG A 70 17.13 -0.51 -22.76
N SER A 71 18.35 -0.99 -22.51
CA SER A 71 18.60 -2.34 -22.00
C SER A 71 17.91 -2.58 -20.65
N THR A 72 18.03 -1.63 -19.72
CA THR A 72 17.39 -1.71 -18.39
C THR A 72 15.86 -1.71 -18.50
N PHE A 73 15.30 -0.87 -19.39
CA PHE A 73 13.87 -0.78 -19.62
C PHE A 73 13.30 -2.05 -20.23
N ILE A 74 13.98 -2.62 -21.23
CA ILE A 74 13.58 -3.88 -21.87
C ILE A 74 13.72 -5.05 -20.91
N ASP A 75 14.83 -5.17 -20.19
CA ASP A 75 15.03 -6.25 -19.21
C ASP A 75 13.99 -6.19 -18.09
N TRP A 76 13.65 -5.00 -17.61
CA TRP A 76 12.57 -4.80 -16.65
C TRP A 76 11.19 -5.18 -17.24
N LEU A 77 10.87 -4.74 -18.46
CA LEU A 77 9.60 -5.06 -19.11
C LEU A 77 9.46 -6.56 -19.40
N LEU A 78 10.53 -7.20 -19.89
CA LEU A 78 10.57 -8.63 -20.16
C LEU A 78 10.44 -9.43 -18.88
N LYS A 79 11.09 -9.02 -17.78
CA LYS A 79 10.87 -9.64 -16.45
C LYS A 79 9.44 -9.50 -15.97
N VAL A 80 8.78 -8.37 -16.23
CA VAL A 80 7.35 -8.18 -15.90
C VAL A 80 6.45 -9.08 -16.75
N VAL A 81 6.79 -9.28 -18.03
CA VAL A 81 6.06 -10.15 -18.97
C VAL A 81 6.29 -11.64 -18.63
N ASP A 82 7.55 -12.04 -18.42
CA ASP A 82 7.97 -13.41 -18.10
C ASP A 82 7.57 -13.83 -16.68
N ALA A 83 7.43 -12.87 -15.75
CA ALA A 83 6.94 -13.16 -14.41
C ALA A 83 5.52 -13.72 -14.38
N GLY A 84 4.78 -13.71 -15.51
CA GLY A 84 3.89 -14.79 -15.99
C GLY A 84 2.78 -15.34 -15.07
N GLY A 85 2.64 -14.85 -13.84
CA GLY A 85 1.76 -15.37 -12.80
C GLY A 85 0.41 -14.66 -12.75
N TRP A 86 0.11 -13.78 -13.69
CA TRP A 86 -1.15 -13.04 -13.74
C TRP A 86 -2.25 -13.75 -14.53
N SER A 87 -2.00 -14.98 -15.00
CA SER A 87 -3.00 -15.83 -15.64
C SER A 87 -4.16 -16.25 -14.72
N SER A 88 -4.09 -15.93 -13.42
CA SER A 88 -5.14 -16.24 -12.42
C SER A 88 -5.77 -15.02 -11.73
N ILE A 89 -5.33 -13.80 -12.05
CA ILE A 89 -5.97 -12.56 -11.55
C ILE A 89 -6.57 -11.86 -12.77
N SER A 90 -7.69 -12.40 -13.23
CA SER A 90 -8.55 -11.82 -14.25
C SER A 90 -8.98 -10.39 -13.85
N ASP A 91 -9.48 -9.61 -14.82
CA ASP A 91 -10.27 -8.36 -14.62
C ASP A 91 -11.35 -8.49 -13.53
N ASP A 92 -11.65 -9.73 -13.17
CA ASP A 92 -12.46 -10.19 -12.09
C ASP A 92 -11.98 -9.79 -10.70
N TRP A 93 -10.82 -9.17 -10.44
CA TRP A 93 -10.60 -8.59 -9.09
C TRP A 93 -11.24 -7.21 -8.91
N ARG A 94 -11.23 -6.38 -9.97
CA ARG A 94 -11.97 -5.11 -10.01
C ARG A 94 -13.48 -5.34 -10.11
N GLN A 95 -13.87 -6.45 -10.76
CA GLN A 95 -15.27 -6.89 -10.81
C GLN A 95 -15.63 -7.83 -9.65
N SER A 96 -14.65 -8.47 -8.98
CA SER A 96 -14.91 -9.23 -7.77
C SER A 96 -15.32 -8.21 -6.75
N LYS A 97 -16.56 -8.33 -6.31
CA LYS A 97 -17.11 -7.61 -5.16
C LYS A 97 -16.54 -8.17 -3.85
N CYS A 98 -15.30 -8.64 -3.89
CA CYS A 98 -14.63 -9.40 -2.86
C CYS A 98 -13.52 -8.53 -2.29
N SER A 99 -13.61 -8.24 -0.99
CA SER A 99 -12.51 -7.62 -0.24
C SER A 99 -11.24 -8.50 -0.29
N PHE A 100 -10.09 -7.99 0.17
CA PHE A 100 -8.89 -8.82 0.40
C PHE A 100 -9.01 -9.81 1.58
N ARG A 101 -10.12 -9.77 2.34
CA ARG A 101 -10.32 -10.61 3.54
C ARG A 101 -10.38 -12.13 3.27
N PRO A 102 -10.95 -12.64 2.17
CA PRO A 102 -10.92 -14.06 1.86
C PRO A 102 -9.50 -14.60 1.70
N LEU A 103 -8.56 -13.81 1.15
CA LEU A 103 -7.15 -14.18 1.05
C LEU A 103 -6.55 -14.39 2.45
N THR A 104 -6.74 -13.44 3.37
CA THR A 104 -6.22 -13.58 4.73
C THR A 104 -6.91 -14.73 5.48
N ASN A 105 -8.21 -14.92 5.29
CA ASN A 105 -8.94 -16.05 5.87
C ASN A 105 -8.39 -17.40 5.36
N HIS A 106 -8.09 -17.50 4.06
CA HIS A 106 -7.51 -18.70 3.48
C HIS A 106 -6.13 -19.00 4.08
N LEU A 107 -5.25 -17.99 4.15
CA LEU A 107 -3.93 -18.13 4.78
C LEU A 107 -4.03 -18.51 6.26
N LEU A 108 -4.98 -17.95 7.00
CA LEU A 108 -5.20 -18.31 8.41
C LEU A 108 -5.71 -19.75 8.56
N SER A 109 -6.51 -20.24 7.60
CA SER A 109 -7.07 -21.59 7.67
C SER A 109 -6.04 -22.70 7.54
N THR A 110 -4.84 -22.41 7.04
CA THR A 110 -3.73 -23.37 6.93
C THR A 110 -2.88 -23.45 8.21
N ILE A 111 -3.06 -22.51 9.14
CA ILE A 111 -2.30 -22.45 10.40
C ILE A 111 -3.16 -23.02 11.54
N PRO A 112 -2.67 -24.01 12.30
CA PRO A 112 -3.37 -24.51 13.48
C PRO A 112 -3.72 -23.39 14.47
N ASN A 113 -4.96 -23.36 14.95
CA ASN A 113 -5.44 -22.29 15.84
C ASN A 113 -4.61 -22.14 17.14
N ASN A 114 -4.00 -23.22 17.64
CA ASN A 114 -3.12 -23.19 18.82
C ASN A 114 -1.75 -22.53 18.57
N GLN A 115 -1.41 -22.23 17.31
CA GLN A 115 -0.19 -21.53 16.91
C GLN A 115 -0.41 -20.03 16.67
N ILE A 116 -1.66 -19.55 16.69
CA ILE A 116 -2.00 -18.13 16.56
C ILE A 116 -2.40 -17.58 17.92
N ARG A 117 -1.70 -16.52 18.38
CA ARG A 117 -2.00 -15.83 19.63
C ARG A 117 -2.41 -14.38 19.34
N LEU A 118 -3.71 -14.16 19.23
CA LEU A 118 -4.28 -12.82 19.10
C LEU A 118 -4.27 -12.10 20.46
N ASN A 119 -4.33 -10.77 20.44
CA ASN A 119 -4.27 -9.93 21.65
C ASN A 119 -3.01 -10.16 22.51
N THR A 120 -1.91 -10.51 21.84
CA THR A 120 -0.60 -10.74 22.45
C THR A 120 0.42 -9.84 21.77
N GLU A 121 0.92 -8.84 22.48
CA GLU A 121 1.91 -7.89 21.98
C GLU A 121 3.31 -8.34 22.39
N VAL A 122 4.24 -8.44 21.44
CA VAL A 122 5.65 -8.64 21.74
C VAL A 122 6.25 -7.30 22.17
N THR A 123 6.77 -7.23 23.40
CA THR A 123 7.29 -5.98 23.99
C THR A 123 8.80 -5.95 24.07
N LYS A 124 9.44 -7.11 24.06
CA LYS A 124 10.90 -7.22 24.10
C LYS A 124 11.35 -8.52 23.46
N VAL A 125 12.50 -8.49 22.80
CA VAL A 125 13.18 -9.68 22.28
C VAL A 125 14.64 -9.62 22.72
N LYS A 126 15.15 -10.74 23.24
CA LYS A 126 16.52 -10.87 23.71
C LYS A 126 17.18 -12.14 23.20
N TYR A 127 18.40 -12.05 22.70
CA TYR A 127 19.25 -13.18 22.38
C TYR A 127 20.10 -13.58 23.59
N SER A 128 20.22 -14.89 23.82
CA SER A 128 21.02 -15.46 24.91
C SER A 128 22.20 -16.25 24.35
N PRO A 129 23.43 -15.69 24.34
CA PRO A 129 24.59 -16.36 23.73
C PRO A 129 24.90 -17.74 24.33
N GLY A 130 24.65 -17.94 25.62
CA GLY A 130 24.93 -19.21 26.29
C GLY A 130 23.99 -20.36 25.90
N SER A 131 22.75 -20.04 25.50
CA SER A 131 21.77 -21.05 25.06
C SER A 131 21.52 -21.02 23.56
N HIS A 132 22.09 -20.05 22.83
CA HIS A 132 21.83 -19.83 21.41
C HIS A 132 20.34 -19.67 21.06
N MET A 133 19.56 -19.08 21.98
CA MET A 133 18.11 -18.94 21.84
C MET A 133 17.65 -17.50 22.05
N LEU A 134 16.51 -17.18 21.45
CA LEU A 134 15.78 -15.94 21.66
C LEU A 134 14.70 -16.12 22.72
N THR A 135 14.48 -15.07 23.52
CA THR A 135 13.35 -14.94 24.42
C THR A 135 12.53 -13.72 24.02
N ALA A 136 11.24 -13.90 23.75
CA ALA A 136 10.30 -12.82 23.50
C ALA A 136 9.38 -12.63 24.72
N GLU A 137 9.35 -11.42 25.26
CA GLU A 137 8.41 -11.01 26.30
C GLU A 137 7.10 -10.54 25.67
N LEU A 138 5.99 -10.97 26.26
CA LEU A 138 4.64 -10.84 25.72
C LEU A 138 3.74 -10.16 26.73
N ASN A 139 2.95 -9.19 26.28
CA ASN A 139 1.85 -8.60 27.04
C ASN A 139 0.52 -9.11 26.50
N HIS A 140 -0.39 -9.48 27.39
CA HIS A 140 -1.73 -9.98 27.04
C HIS A 140 -2.81 -8.95 27.32
N GLY A 141 -3.79 -8.89 26.42
CA GLY A 141 -4.98 -8.06 26.57
C GLY A 141 -4.72 -6.56 26.42
N SER A 142 -5.80 -5.78 26.44
CA SER A 142 -5.75 -4.31 26.35
C SER A 142 -5.04 -3.67 27.54
N ASP A 143 -5.16 -4.28 28.71
CA ASP A 143 -4.80 -3.67 30.00
C ASP A 143 -3.34 -3.92 30.38
N LYS A 144 -2.60 -4.71 29.59
CA LYS A 144 -1.16 -5.01 29.75
C LYS A 144 -0.76 -5.53 31.14
N THR A 145 -1.71 -6.07 31.92
CA THR A 145 -1.48 -6.51 33.30
C THR A 145 -0.88 -7.90 33.40
N ALA A 146 -1.12 -8.76 32.41
CA ALA A 146 -0.58 -10.11 32.34
C ALA A 146 0.59 -10.16 31.36
N THR A 147 1.76 -10.59 31.86
CA THR A 147 2.97 -10.78 31.07
C THR A 147 3.35 -12.25 31.01
N SER A 148 3.98 -12.67 29.91
CA SER A 148 4.56 -14.01 29.77
C SER A 148 5.78 -13.95 28.86
N SER A 149 6.54 -15.04 28.75
CA SER A 149 7.63 -15.14 27.78
C SER A 149 7.52 -16.42 26.97
N ILE A 150 8.10 -16.39 25.77
CA ILE A 150 8.32 -17.57 24.94
C ILE A 150 9.78 -17.61 24.50
N THR A 151 10.30 -18.82 24.36
CA THR A 151 11.66 -19.06 23.86
C THR A 151 11.61 -19.73 22.50
N CYS A 152 12.52 -19.35 21.61
CA CYS A 152 12.57 -19.88 20.24
C CYS A 152 13.98 -19.79 19.67
N ASP A 153 14.27 -20.58 18.63
CA ASP A 153 15.54 -20.54 17.91
C ASP A 153 15.65 -19.33 16.98
N HIS A 154 14.51 -18.92 16.41
CA HIS A 154 14.40 -17.92 15.36
C HIS A 154 13.14 -17.05 15.55
N VAL A 155 13.24 -15.77 15.16
CA VAL A 155 12.12 -14.82 15.08
C VAL A 155 12.02 -14.30 13.65
N ILE A 156 10.83 -14.43 13.05
CA ILE A 156 10.47 -13.76 11.80
C ILE A 156 9.66 -12.52 12.17
N TRP A 157 10.25 -11.35 12.00
CA TRP A 157 9.68 -10.07 12.41
C TRP A 157 8.96 -9.40 11.24
N THR A 158 7.64 -9.28 11.33
CA THR A 158 6.75 -8.85 10.22
C THR A 158 5.97 -7.57 10.50
N THR A 159 6.36 -6.78 11.51
CA THR A 159 5.63 -5.53 11.82
C THR A 159 5.84 -4.49 10.73
N SER A 160 4.93 -3.51 10.64
CA SER A 160 5.13 -2.38 9.73
C SER A 160 6.43 -1.63 10.03
N LEU A 161 7.00 -0.98 9.00
CA LEU A 161 8.14 -0.08 9.18
C LEU A 161 7.80 1.08 10.13
N GLY A 162 6.56 1.59 10.11
CA GLY A 162 6.11 2.60 11.08
C GLY A 162 6.19 2.12 12.53
N TYR A 163 5.83 0.86 12.79
CA TYR A 163 5.93 0.28 14.12
C TYR A 163 7.40 0.12 14.55
N LEU A 164 8.26 -0.34 13.64
CA LEU A 164 9.71 -0.42 13.87
C LEU A 164 10.29 0.96 14.20
N LYS A 165 10.00 1.98 13.39
CA LYS A 165 10.45 3.37 13.64
C LYS A 165 10.13 3.86 15.04
N LYS A 166 8.96 3.51 15.57
CA LYS A 166 8.49 3.95 16.88
C LYS A 166 9.04 3.11 18.03
N ASN A 167 9.22 1.80 17.84
CA ASN A 167 9.41 0.86 18.96
C ASN A 167 10.71 0.05 18.90
N PHE A 168 11.49 0.09 17.81
CA PHE A 168 12.65 -0.79 17.60
C PHE A 168 13.67 -0.71 18.74
N SER A 169 14.10 0.49 19.12
CA SER A 169 15.06 0.69 20.22
C SER A 169 14.52 0.26 21.59
N SER A 170 13.20 0.24 21.79
CA SER A 170 12.58 -0.25 23.03
C SER A 170 12.49 -1.77 23.04
N ILE A 171 12.08 -2.39 21.93
CA ILE A 171 11.88 -3.84 21.82
C ILE A 171 13.22 -4.58 21.87
N PHE A 172 14.24 -4.01 21.25
CA PHE A 172 15.58 -4.60 21.15
C PHE A 172 16.60 -3.88 22.05
N ALA A 173 16.14 -3.21 23.11
CA ALA A 173 17.00 -2.41 24.01
C ALA A 173 18.17 -3.19 24.63
N SER A 174 18.07 -4.53 24.72
CA SER A 174 19.12 -5.41 25.22
C SER A 174 20.08 -5.94 24.14
N GLU A 175 19.84 -5.61 22.86
CA GLU A 175 20.58 -6.09 21.70
C GLU A 175 21.33 -4.93 21.03
N SER A 176 22.42 -4.47 21.64
CA SER A 176 23.21 -3.32 21.16
C SER A 176 23.66 -3.49 19.71
N ASP A 177 24.18 -4.67 19.37
CA ASP A 177 24.72 -4.95 18.04
C ASP A 177 23.62 -4.87 16.96
N LEU A 178 22.41 -5.32 17.29
CA LEU A 178 21.26 -5.21 16.40
C LEU A 178 20.83 -3.75 16.22
N ILE A 179 20.84 -2.97 17.30
CA ILE A 179 20.54 -1.53 17.25
C ILE A 179 21.54 -0.82 16.34
N ASP A 180 22.83 -1.06 16.54
CA ASP A 180 23.91 -0.44 15.78
C ASP A 180 23.82 -0.77 14.28
N GLN A 181 23.45 -2.01 13.95
CA GLN A 181 23.28 -2.46 12.56
C GLN A 181 22.11 -1.76 11.84
N LYS A 182 20.99 -1.52 12.52
CA LYS A 182 19.71 -1.23 11.85
C LYS A 182 19.06 0.10 12.18
N GLN A 183 19.33 0.70 13.33
CA GLN A 183 18.59 1.86 13.81
C GLN A 183 18.63 3.03 12.81
N GLN A 184 19.80 3.28 12.20
CA GLN A 184 19.95 4.34 11.22
C GLN A 184 19.13 4.07 9.95
N ALA A 185 19.18 2.83 9.45
CA ALA A 185 18.42 2.41 8.27
C ALA A 185 16.90 2.55 8.51
N ILE A 186 16.41 2.05 9.65
CA ILE A 186 15.01 2.21 10.07
C ILE A 186 14.63 3.69 10.14
N THR A 187 15.53 4.56 10.59
CA THR A 187 15.30 6.01 10.67
C THR A 187 15.22 6.66 9.28
N ASN A 188 16.09 6.28 8.35
CA ASN A 188 16.17 6.84 7.00
C ASN A 188 15.06 6.39 6.05
N LEU A 189 14.61 5.13 6.17
CA LEU A 189 13.54 4.59 5.34
C LEU A 189 12.26 5.40 5.51
N SER A 190 11.53 5.66 4.44
CA SER A 190 10.31 6.46 4.51
C SER A 190 9.08 5.59 4.70
N PHE A 191 8.15 6.09 5.52
CA PHE A 191 6.87 5.43 5.77
C PHE A 191 5.76 6.47 5.68
N CYS A 192 4.83 6.25 4.75
CA CYS A 192 3.81 7.22 4.41
C CYS A 192 2.50 6.93 5.12
N THR A 193 1.53 7.83 4.94
CA THR A 193 0.15 7.61 5.34
C THR A 193 -0.78 7.96 4.18
N THR A 194 -1.58 6.97 3.82
CA THR A 194 -2.75 7.11 2.95
C THR A 194 -3.95 6.59 3.71
N ASN A 195 -5.01 7.39 3.81
CA ASN A 195 -6.28 7.01 4.43
C ASN A 195 -7.40 6.99 3.40
N LYS A 196 -8.51 6.37 3.78
CA LYS A 196 -9.73 6.34 3.00
C LYS A 196 -10.95 6.61 3.87
N VAL A 197 -11.95 7.22 3.25
CA VAL A 197 -13.31 7.34 3.79
C VAL A 197 -14.23 6.59 2.85
N ILE A 198 -14.95 5.61 3.39
CA ILE A 198 -15.93 4.80 2.67
C ILE A 198 -17.30 5.38 2.97
N LEU A 199 -17.98 5.84 1.92
CA LEU A 199 -19.34 6.37 1.95
C LEU A 199 -20.28 5.28 1.46
N ILE A 200 -21.19 4.84 2.33
CA ILE A 200 -22.17 3.82 2.03
C ILE A 200 -23.52 4.51 1.89
N TYR A 201 -24.14 4.35 0.75
CA TYR A 201 -25.46 4.89 0.42
C TYR A 201 -26.47 3.76 0.23
N GLU A 202 -27.75 4.08 0.35
CA GLU A 202 -28.83 3.19 -0.07
C GLU A 202 -28.68 2.81 -1.55
N ASN A 203 -29.14 1.61 -1.91
CA ASN A 203 -29.05 1.11 -3.29
C ASN A 203 -29.90 1.91 -4.30
N THR A 204 -30.86 2.70 -3.80
CA THR A 204 -31.78 3.56 -4.57
C THR A 204 -31.10 4.81 -5.15
N ILE A 205 -29.86 5.10 -4.74
CA ILE A 205 -29.08 6.22 -5.25
C ILE A 205 -28.61 5.96 -6.69
N ASP A 206 -28.78 6.97 -7.54
CA ASP A 206 -28.50 6.94 -8.98
C ASP A 206 -27.70 8.16 -9.50
N PHE A 207 -27.14 8.99 -8.59
CA PHE A 207 -26.40 10.20 -8.99
C PHE A 207 -25.03 9.93 -9.65
N TRP A 208 -24.61 8.67 -9.79
CA TRP A 208 -23.49 8.27 -10.64
C TRP A 208 -23.84 7.06 -11.52
N PRO A 209 -23.31 6.97 -12.75
CA PRO A 209 -23.56 5.84 -13.64
C PRO A 209 -23.13 4.51 -13.03
N ALA A 210 -23.89 3.44 -13.31
CA ALA A 210 -23.58 2.10 -12.81
C ALA A 210 -22.24 1.53 -13.33
N ASN A 211 -21.74 2.03 -14.46
CA ASN A 211 -20.46 1.66 -15.06
C ASN A 211 -19.31 2.62 -14.70
N ALA A 212 -19.54 3.63 -13.87
CA ALA A 212 -18.48 4.51 -13.41
C ALA A 212 -17.52 3.72 -12.50
N ALA A 213 -16.23 3.76 -12.80
CA ALA A 213 -15.18 3.17 -11.95
C ALA A 213 -14.63 4.20 -10.96
N ASP A 214 -14.45 5.44 -11.41
CA ASP A 214 -13.85 6.53 -10.64
C ASP A 214 -14.57 7.86 -10.95
N ILE A 215 -14.59 8.76 -9.97
CA ILE A 215 -15.04 10.14 -10.10
C ILE A 215 -13.88 11.04 -9.65
N TYR A 216 -13.36 11.82 -10.59
CA TYR A 216 -12.29 12.78 -10.35
C TYR A 216 -12.86 14.18 -10.22
N LEU A 217 -12.62 14.82 -9.08
CA LEU A 217 -12.95 16.22 -8.89
C LEU A 217 -11.75 17.07 -9.30
N LEU A 218 -11.94 17.91 -10.31
CA LEU A 218 -10.89 18.79 -10.82
C LEU A 218 -11.13 20.20 -10.27
N HIS A 219 -10.15 20.69 -9.52
CA HIS A 219 -10.15 22.03 -8.95
C HIS A 219 -9.03 22.86 -9.59
N ASP A 220 -9.30 24.13 -9.86
CA ASP A 220 -8.23 25.07 -10.16
C ASP A 220 -7.41 25.29 -8.88
N ARG A 221 -6.09 25.12 -8.98
CA ARG A 221 -5.17 25.37 -7.86
C ARG A 221 -5.27 26.80 -7.34
N ASN A 222 -5.68 27.75 -8.18
CA ASN A 222 -5.84 29.16 -7.83
C ASN A 222 -7.26 29.50 -7.38
N ALA A 223 -8.22 28.59 -7.52
CA ALA A 223 -9.61 28.76 -7.06
C ALA A 223 -10.02 27.54 -6.21
N PRO A 224 -9.60 27.48 -4.94
CA PRO A 224 -9.93 26.36 -4.06
C PRO A 224 -11.45 26.26 -3.84
N ILE A 225 -11.90 25.08 -3.39
CA ILE A 225 -13.29 24.81 -3.03
C ILE A 225 -13.79 25.90 -2.07
N LYS A 226 -14.86 26.58 -2.48
CA LYS A 226 -15.52 27.58 -1.64
C LYS A 226 -16.64 26.91 -0.86
N PHE A 227 -16.60 27.08 0.45
CA PHE A 227 -17.70 26.71 1.32
C PHE A 227 -18.70 27.86 1.41
N ASN A 228 -19.99 27.52 1.36
CA ASN A 228 -21.05 28.47 1.68
C ASN A 228 -21.17 28.66 3.21
N ASP A 229 -21.99 29.62 3.64
CA ASP A 229 -22.13 29.98 5.06
C ASP A 229 -22.57 28.78 5.92
N GLU A 230 -23.48 27.94 5.41
CA GLU A 230 -23.95 26.74 6.10
C GLU A 230 -22.83 25.70 6.30
N GLN A 231 -21.98 25.51 5.29
CA GLN A 231 -20.82 24.62 5.38
C GLN A 231 -19.77 25.17 6.35
N LEU A 232 -19.55 26.48 6.35
CA LEU A 232 -18.63 27.14 7.29
C LEU A 232 -19.13 27.03 8.74
N GLU A 233 -20.42 27.24 8.97
CA GLU A 233 -21.05 27.05 10.29
C GLU A 233 -20.98 25.59 10.74
N PHE A 234 -21.23 24.63 9.84
CA PHE A 234 -21.08 23.21 10.13
C PHE A 234 -19.65 22.83 10.52
N LEU A 235 -18.65 23.34 9.79
CA LEU A 235 -17.24 23.13 10.11
C LEU A 235 -16.89 23.73 11.49
N ALA A 236 -17.35 24.96 11.75
CA ALA A 236 -17.11 25.65 13.03
C ALA A 236 -17.72 24.91 14.23
N THR A 237 -18.97 24.44 14.12
CA THR A 237 -19.65 23.66 15.18
C THR A 237 -18.95 22.34 15.50
N HIS A 238 -18.16 21.81 14.57
CA HIS A 238 -17.39 20.58 14.74
C HIS A 238 -15.89 20.83 14.95
N ASN A 239 -15.47 22.08 15.17
CA ASN A 239 -14.08 22.48 15.38
C ASN A 239 -13.13 22.06 14.23
N VAL A 240 -13.60 22.12 12.98
CA VAL A 240 -12.79 21.81 11.80
C VAL A 240 -12.41 23.10 11.07
N ASP A 241 -11.12 23.33 10.88
CA ASP A 241 -10.60 24.45 10.09
C ASP A 241 -10.96 24.26 8.60
N SER A 242 -11.52 25.29 7.97
CA SER A 242 -11.91 25.25 6.56
C SER A 242 -10.75 25.00 5.60
N LYS A 243 -9.53 25.43 5.92
CA LYS A 243 -8.32 25.10 5.14
C LYS A 243 -7.98 23.61 5.23
N VAL A 244 -8.22 23.00 6.40
CA VAL A 244 -8.07 21.54 6.56
C VAL A 244 -9.11 20.80 5.72
N ALA A 245 -10.37 21.25 5.77
CA ALA A 245 -11.43 20.67 4.94
C ALA A 245 -11.10 20.80 3.44
N GLN A 246 -10.63 21.96 2.96
CA GLN A 246 -10.20 22.14 1.57
C GLN A 246 -9.07 21.20 1.17
N LEU A 247 -8.08 21.01 2.04
CA LEU A 247 -6.96 20.10 1.78
C LEU A 247 -7.43 18.64 1.63
N ILE A 248 -8.41 18.22 2.43
CA ILE A 248 -8.98 16.87 2.41
C ILE A 248 -9.81 16.63 1.14
N LEU A 249 -10.53 17.64 0.68
CA LEU A 249 -11.46 17.52 -0.45
C LEU A 249 -10.79 17.56 -1.84
N ASN A 250 -9.48 17.77 -1.91
CA ASN A 250 -8.71 17.58 -3.15
C ASN A 250 -8.44 16.09 -3.38
N THR A 251 -9.48 15.36 -3.77
CA THR A 251 -9.53 13.90 -3.70
C THR A 251 -10.16 13.26 -4.93
N LEU A 252 -10.02 11.94 -5.02
CA LEU A 252 -10.68 11.07 -5.99
C LEU A 252 -11.64 10.14 -5.26
N PHE A 253 -12.76 9.82 -5.92
CA PHE A 253 -13.72 8.84 -5.43
C PHE A 253 -13.68 7.61 -6.31
N TYR A 254 -13.30 6.49 -5.71
CA TYR A 254 -13.41 5.17 -6.32
C TYR A 254 -14.81 4.61 -6.10
N VAL A 255 -15.46 4.13 -7.15
CA VAL A 255 -16.76 3.45 -7.07
C VAL A 255 -16.49 1.99 -6.67
N ALA A 256 -16.78 1.67 -5.42
CA ALA A 256 -16.53 0.33 -4.91
C ALA A 256 -17.61 -0.65 -5.38
N PRO A 257 -17.22 -1.83 -5.89
CA PRO A 257 -18.16 -2.80 -6.40
C PRO A 257 -18.94 -3.41 -5.22
N SER A 258 -20.27 -3.32 -5.27
CA SER A 258 -21.18 -3.88 -4.25
C SER A 258 -22.49 -4.35 -4.90
N HIS A 259 -23.19 -5.29 -4.25
CA HIS A 259 -24.52 -5.75 -4.68
C HIS A 259 -25.65 -5.15 -3.86
N GLU A 260 -25.38 -4.82 -2.60
CA GLU A 260 -26.41 -4.43 -1.62
C GLU A 260 -26.48 -2.92 -1.42
N TYR A 261 -25.37 -2.22 -1.65
CA TYR A 261 -25.22 -0.80 -1.37
C TYR A 261 -24.53 -0.08 -2.53
N ARG A 262 -24.72 1.24 -2.57
CA ARG A 262 -23.96 2.14 -3.44
C ARG A 262 -22.78 2.69 -2.63
N VAL A 263 -21.55 2.39 -3.04
CA VAL A 263 -20.38 2.66 -2.22
C VAL A 263 -19.35 3.51 -2.97
N LEU A 264 -18.91 4.61 -2.34
CA LEU A 264 -17.80 5.42 -2.81
C LEU A 264 -16.66 5.35 -1.79
N THR A 265 -15.42 5.23 -2.27
CA THR A 265 -14.22 5.30 -1.44
C THR A 265 -13.43 6.55 -1.83
N CYS A 266 -13.33 7.48 -0.89
CA CYS A 266 -12.56 8.71 -1.00
C CYS A 266 -11.14 8.48 -0.49
N TRP A 267 -10.10 8.88 -1.22
CA TRP A 267 -8.70 8.63 -0.85
C TRP A 267 -7.97 9.90 -0.44
N PHE A 268 -7.18 9.83 0.64
CA PHE A 268 -6.39 10.95 1.15
C PHE A 268 -4.94 10.52 1.28
N GLY A 269 -4.02 11.32 0.75
CA GLY A 269 -2.58 11.11 0.88
C GLY A 269 -1.92 12.18 1.74
N GLY A 270 -0.77 11.84 2.34
CA GLY A 270 0.10 12.80 3.00
C GLY A 270 -0.58 13.56 4.15
N ARG A 271 -0.42 14.88 4.20
CA ARG A 271 -0.96 15.71 5.29
C ARG A 271 -2.48 15.66 5.39
N ALA A 272 -3.19 15.51 4.26
CA ALA A 272 -4.65 15.35 4.26
C ALA A 272 -5.07 14.07 5.01
N ALA A 273 -4.35 12.96 4.78
CA ALA A 273 -4.62 11.69 5.44
C ALA A 273 -4.47 11.78 6.96
N LEU A 274 -3.41 12.43 7.44
CA LEU A 274 -3.14 12.62 8.87
C LEU A 274 -4.20 13.49 9.55
N LEU A 275 -4.60 14.58 8.89
CA LEU A 275 -5.60 15.50 9.43
C LEU A 275 -6.99 14.87 9.44
N ALA A 276 -7.32 14.07 8.42
CA ALA A 276 -8.59 13.36 8.36
C ALA A 276 -8.80 12.44 9.58
N GLU A 277 -7.74 11.88 10.17
CA GLU A 277 -7.81 11.05 11.40
C GLU A 277 -8.26 11.81 12.66
N ASN A 278 -8.36 13.14 12.61
CA ASN A 278 -8.89 13.95 13.71
C ASN A 278 -10.32 14.45 13.45
N ILE A 279 -10.92 14.10 12.31
CA ILE A 279 -12.27 14.55 11.92
C ILE A 279 -13.23 13.36 11.95
N SER A 280 -14.35 13.50 12.67
CA SER A 280 -15.34 12.43 12.80
C SER A 280 -15.90 11.97 11.45
N GLU A 281 -16.32 10.71 11.40
CA GLU A 281 -16.91 10.10 10.19
C GLU A 281 -18.15 10.84 9.71
N ILE A 282 -18.97 11.38 10.62
CA ILE A 282 -20.15 12.19 10.28
C ILE A 282 -19.74 13.44 9.49
N VAL A 283 -18.71 14.14 9.96
CA VAL A 283 -18.22 15.37 9.33
C VAL A 283 -17.57 15.07 8.00
N LEU A 284 -16.70 14.05 7.92
CA LEU A 284 -16.07 13.64 6.65
C LEU A 284 -17.10 13.17 5.63
N GLY A 285 -18.07 12.36 6.05
CA GLY A 285 -19.14 11.86 5.19
C GLY A 285 -19.96 12.99 4.59
N ARG A 286 -20.32 13.98 5.42
CA ARG A 286 -21.00 15.20 4.94
C ARG A 286 -20.12 16.02 4.02
N LEU A 287 -18.86 16.27 4.36
CA LEU A 287 -17.96 17.08 3.51
C LEU A 287 -17.77 16.44 2.14
N CYS A 288 -17.50 15.14 2.09
CA CYS A 288 -17.37 14.41 0.83
C CYS A 288 -18.67 14.46 0.01
N HIS A 289 -19.83 14.24 0.65
CA HIS A 289 -21.12 14.29 -0.04
C HIS A 289 -21.47 15.69 -0.55
N ASP A 290 -21.32 16.71 0.29
CA ASP A 290 -21.60 18.11 -0.08
C ASP A 290 -20.67 18.56 -1.23
N THR A 291 -19.45 17.99 -1.33
CA THR A 291 -18.56 18.23 -2.47
C THR A 291 -19.06 17.55 -3.74
N LEU A 292 -19.51 16.30 -3.68
CA LEU A 292 -20.16 15.63 -4.82
C LEU A 292 -21.38 16.43 -5.28
N TRP A 293 -22.17 16.96 -4.34
CA TRP A 293 -23.32 17.82 -4.62
C TRP A 293 -22.98 19.11 -5.37
N GLN A 294 -21.85 19.73 -5.04
CA GLN A 294 -21.39 20.93 -5.77
C GLN A 294 -20.95 20.64 -7.20
N TYR A 295 -20.43 19.43 -7.47
CA TYR A 295 -19.75 19.11 -8.73
C TYR A 295 -20.59 18.27 -9.69
N LEU A 296 -21.51 17.44 -9.18
CA LEU A 296 -22.28 16.50 -9.98
C LEU A 296 -23.75 16.90 -10.01
N ALA A 297 -24.26 17.15 -11.22
CA ALA A 297 -25.69 17.38 -11.44
C ALA A 297 -26.50 16.13 -11.02
N GLY A 298 -27.59 16.34 -10.28
CA GLY A 298 -28.49 15.26 -9.87
C GLY A 298 -28.18 14.65 -8.50
N VAL A 299 -27.10 15.06 -7.83
CA VAL A 299 -26.90 14.73 -6.41
C VAL A 299 -27.95 15.49 -5.59
N ASP A 300 -28.65 14.78 -4.71
CA ASP A 300 -29.55 15.38 -3.72
C ASP A 300 -28.77 15.60 -2.42
N LYS A 301 -28.62 16.86 -2.02
CA LYS A 301 -27.94 17.29 -0.79
C LYS A 301 -28.47 16.59 0.47
N ASN A 302 -29.73 16.15 0.47
CA ASN A 302 -30.38 15.51 1.61
C ASN A 302 -30.18 13.99 1.61
N LYS A 303 -29.71 13.38 0.51
CA LYS A 303 -29.47 11.94 0.39
C LYS A 303 -28.02 11.58 0.73
N ARG A 304 -27.62 11.94 1.96
CA ARG A 304 -26.28 11.69 2.50
C ARG A 304 -26.00 10.19 2.69
N PRO A 305 -24.72 9.78 2.83
CA PRO A 305 -24.37 8.41 3.15
C PRO A 305 -25.08 7.94 4.43
N VAL A 306 -25.63 6.73 4.41
CA VAL A 306 -26.22 6.08 5.60
C VAL A 306 -25.14 5.65 6.59
N HIS A 307 -23.96 5.27 6.09
CA HIS A 307 -22.79 5.00 6.90
C HIS A 307 -21.56 5.63 6.28
N THR A 308 -20.65 6.06 7.15
CA THR A 308 -19.32 6.54 6.76
C THR A 308 -18.30 5.82 7.61
N ILE A 309 -17.25 5.28 6.98
CA ILE A 309 -16.16 4.58 7.66
C ILE A 309 -14.85 5.25 7.31
N ARG A 310 -14.05 5.63 8.29
CA ARG A 310 -12.73 6.26 8.08
C ARG A 310 -11.61 5.32 8.51
N SER A 311 -10.55 5.20 7.71
CA SER A 311 -9.33 4.52 8.14
C SER A 311 -8.41 5.44 8.97
N GLU A 312 -7.67 4.83 9.88
CA GLU A 312 -6.80 5.51 10.85
C GLU A 312 -5.41 4.84 10.90
N TRP A 313 -4.76 4.72 9.74
CA TRP A 313 -3.51 3.95 9.64
C TRP A 313 -2.36 4.56 10.45
N SER A 314 -2.29 5.89 10.55
CA SER A 314 -1.22 6.61 11.25
C SER A 314 -1.34 6.52 12.77
N SER A 315 -2.54 6.79 13.30
CA SER A 315 -2.82 6.73 14.75
C SER A 315 -2.96 5.30 15.28
N ASN A 316 -3.19 4.31 14.41
CA ASN A 316 -3.14 2.91 14.81
C ASN A 316 -1.75 2.54 15.37
N ARG A 317 -1.71 2.23 16.67
CA ARG A 317 -0.48 1.94 17.42
C ARG A 317 0.36 0.77 16.90
N PHE A 318 -0.22 -0.14 16.10
CA PHE A 318 0.46 -1.31 15.55
C PHE A 318 0.90 -1.12 14.09
N MET A 319 0.40 -0.07 13.42
CA MET A 319 0.72 0.22 12.02
C MET A 319 1.56 1.48 11.88
N CYS A 320 1.23 2.54 12.62
CA CYS A 320 1.96 3.82 12.64
C CYS A 320 2.17 4.42 11.23
N GLY A 321 1.21 4.23 10.33
CA GLY A 321 1.23 4.65 8.93
C GLY A 321 0.65 3.57 8.01
N SER A 322 0.74 3.78 6.69
CA SER A 322 0.16 2.87 5.70
C SER A 322 1.18 1.90 5.11
N TYR A 323 2.21 2.41 4.43
CA TYR A 323 3.20 1.60 3.72
C TYR A 323 4.47 2.41 3.43
N SER A 324 5.57 1.70 3.16
CA SER A 324 6.87 2.27 2.84
C SER A 324 6.88 3.04 1.52
N SER A 325 7.86 3.92 1.37
CA SER A 325 8.07 4.68 0.13
C SER A 325 9.54 5.01 -0.07
N PHE A 326 9.90 5.29 -1.33
CA PHE A 326 11.20 5.86 -1.67
C PHE A 326 11.07 7.38 -1.78
N LEU A 327 11.28 8.09 -0.66
CA LEU A 327 11.46 9.54 -0.66
C LEU A 327 12.95 9.89 -0.81
N PRO A 328 13.33 11.15 -1.13
CA PRO A 328 14.72 11.52 -1.41
C PRO A 328 15.74 11.14 -0.31
N GLN A 329 15.31 11.05 0.95
CA GLN A 329 16.15 10.63 2.08
C GLN A 329 16.34 9.11 2.21
N THR A 330 15.64 8.31 1.41
CA THR A 330 15.64 6.85 1.48
C THR A 330 16.59 6.26 0.45
N SER A 331 17.39 5.28 0.85
CA SER A 331 18.34 4.58 -0.01
C SER A 331 18.07 3.08 -0.07
N GLN A 332 18.46 2.45 -1.18
CA GLN A 332 18.45 0.99 -1.30
C GLN A 332 19.36 0.33 -0.26
N VAL A 333 20.46 0.98 0.11
CA VAL A 333 21.38 0.51 1.16
C VAL A 333 20.67 0.42 2.52
N ASP A 334 19.84 1.40 2.87
CA ASP A 334 19.05 1.33 4.11
C ASP A 334 18.01 0.20 4.05
N GLN A 335 17.45 -0.06 2.87
CA GLN A 335 16.52 -1.16 2.68
C GLN A 335 17.20 -2.52 2.84
N GLU A 336 18.38 -2.71 2.24
CA GLU A 336 19.21 -3.90 2.36
C GLU A 336 19.58 -4.13 3.84
N LYS A 337 20.03 -3.08 4.53
CA LYS A 337 20.29 -3.13 5.99
C LYS A 337 19.06 -3.52 6.80
N LEU A 338 17.86 -3.06 6.44
CA LEU A 338 16.64 -3.50 7.12
C LEU A 338 16.43 -5.00 6.90
N ARG A 339 16.55 -5.48 5.66
CA ARG A 339 16.33 -6.86 5.23
C ARG A 339 17.32 -7.87 5.82
N GLU A 340 18.55 -7.46 6.12
CA GLU A 340 19.58 -8.34 6.70
C GLU A 340 19.09 -9.07 7.95
N SER A 341 19.50 -10.32 8.14
CA SER A 341 19.17 -11.05 9.37
C SER A 341 20.15 -10.69 10.48
N PHE A 342 19.67 -10.58 11.72
CA PHE A 342 20.53 -10.53 12.89
C PHE A 342 21.08 -11.93 13.16
N ALA A 343 22.40 -12.10 13.01
CA ALA A 343 23.06 -13.40 13.11
C ALA A 343 24.30 -13.36 14.03
N PRO A 344 24.12 -13.12 15.34
CA PRO A 344 25.23 -12.93 16.29
C PRO A 344 26.15 -14.16 16.44
N ASP A 345 25.67 -15.35 16.08
CA ASP A 345 26.41 -16.61 16.10
C ASP A 345 26.54 -17.24 14.70
N GLY A 346 26.41 -16.42 13.65
CA GLY A 346 26.43 -16.88 12.25
C GLY A 346 25.15 -17.61 11.83
N VAL A 347 24.13 -17.65 12.69
CA VAL A 347 22.81 -18.24 12.42
C VAL A 347 21.78 -17.10 12.35
N PRO A 348 20.89 -17.04 11.34
CA PRO A 348 19.87 -15.98 11.27
C PRO A 348 18.87 -16.09 12.42
N ARG A 349 19.12 -15.38 13.53
CA ARG A 349 18.29 -15.40 14.73
C ARG A 349 17.04 -14.54 14.54
N ILE A 350 17.19 -13.33 14.02
CA ILE A 350 16.05 -12.42 13.79
C ILE A 350 16.04 -12.00 12.32
N MET A 351 14.99 -12.35 11.60
CA MET A 351 14.82 -12.02 10.18
C MET A 351 13.72 -10.97 10.04
N PHE A 352 13.99 -9.89 9.32
CA PHE A 352 13.04 -8.81 9.10
C PHE A 352 12.40 -8.98 7.71
N VAL A 353 11.08 -9.16 7.69
CA VAL A 353 10.33 -9.39 6.44
C VAL A 353 9.09 -8.51 6.39
N GLY A 354 8.48 -8.43 5.22
CA GLY A 354 7.32 -7.61 4.96
C GLY A 354 7.55 -6.65 3.80
N GLU A 355 6.54 -5.85 3.50
CA GLU A 355 6.54 -4.99 2.31
C GLU A 355 7.77 -4.08 2.23
N SER A 356 8.27 -3.59 3.37
CA SER A 356 9.39 -2.65 3.43
C SER A 356 10.77 -3.30 3.17
N THR A 357 10.86 -4.63 3.11
CA THR A 357 12.13 -5.35 2.93
C THR A 357 12.29 -5.96 1.54
N HIS A 358 11.26 -5.88 0.69
CA HIS A 358 11.34 -6.40 -0.67
C HIS A 358 12.12 -5.44 -1.59
N PRO A 359 13.21 -5.86 -2.25
CA PRO A 359 14.10 -4.96 -3.03
C PRO A 359 13.47 -4.29 -4.26
N VAL A 360 12.22 -4.62 -4.60
CA VAL A 360 11.56 -4.22 -5.86
C VAL A 360 10.09 -3.91 -5.60
N PHE A 361 9.34 -4.87 -5.02
CA PHE A 361 7.90 -4.78 -4.79
C PHE A 361 7.54 -4.17 -3.42
N LEU A 362 8.10 -2.99 -3.13
CA LEU A 362 7.76 -2.22 -1.94
C LEU A 362 6.28 -1.82 -1.88
N ALA A 363 5.76 -1.65 -0.67
CA ALA A 363 4.39 -1.20 -0.42
C ALA A 363 3.29 -2.11 -0.98
N THR A 364 3.62 -3.39 -1.24
CA THR A 364 2.67 -4.35 -1.82
C THR A 364 2.42 -5.57 -0.94
N VAL A 365 1.25 -6.17 -1.12
CA VAL A 365 0.89 -7.45 -0.46
C VAL A 365 1.76 -8.60 -0.97
N HIS A 366 2.04 -8.67 -2.27
CA HIS A 366 2.85 -9.75 -2.84
C HIS A 366 4.31 -9.63 -2.41
N GLY A 367 4.89 -8.42 -2.34
CA GLY A 367 6.23 -8.22 -1.79
C GLY A 367 6.34 -8.64 -0.32
N ALA A 368 5.30 -8.38 0.48
CA ALA A 368 5.23 -8.88 1.86
C ALA A 368 5.15 -10.42 1.92
N HIS A 369 4.38 -11.04 1.02
CA HIS A 369 4.28 -12.49 0.93
C HIS A 369 5.60 -13.14 0.51
N GLU A 370 6.23 -12.65 -0.55
CA GLU A 370 7.48 -13.19 -1.09
C GLU A 370 8.62 -13.13 -0.08
N THR A 371 8.78 -12.01 0.63
CA THR A 371 9.79 -11.90 1.71
C THR A 371 9.52 -12.87 2.87
N GLY A 372 8.24 -13.14 3.18
CA GLY A 372 7.86 -14.15 4.17
C GLY A 372 8.20 -15.58 3.72
N VAL A 373 7.92 -15.91 2.46
CA VAL A 373 8.26 -17.21 1.87
C VAL A 373 9.78 -17.44 1.85
N GLU A 374 10.55 -16.43 1.44
CA GLU A 374 12.01 -16.50 1.41
C GLU A 374 12.61 -16.79 2.80
N ALA A 375 12.12 -16.08 3.82
CA ALA A 375 12.53 -16.31 5.21
C ALA A 375 12.18 -17.73 5.69
N ALA A 376 10.96 -18.20 5.41
CA ALA A 376 10.55 -19.56 5.77
C ALA A 376 11.44 -20.61 5.08
N GLN A 377 11.70 -20.44 3.78
CA GLN A 377 12.54 -21.35 3.00
C GLN A 377 13.98 -21.40 3.52
N THR A 378 14.55 -20.24 3.90
CA THR A 378 15.89 -20.16 4.51
C THR A 378 16.00 -21.03 5.76
N LEU A 379 14.97 -21.03 6.62
CA LEU A 379 14.95 -21.87 7.82
C LEU A 379 14.73 -23.35 7.47
N ILE A 380 13.82 -23.67 6.55
CA ILE A 380 13.56 -25.05 6.12
C ILE A 380 14.84 -25.70 5.57
N GLU A 381 15.55 -25.01 4.67
CA GLU A 381 16.81 -25.50 4.09
C GLU A 381 17.87 -25.74 5.17
N ARG A 382 17.98 -24.82 6.12
CA ARG A 382 18.89 -24.96 7.26
C ARG A 382 18.59 -26.22 8.07
N TYR A 383 17.34 -26.47 8.44
CA TYR A 383 16.99 -27.63 9.25
C TYR A 383 17.05 -28.94 8.45
N ASN A 384 16.79 -28.91 7.15
CA ASN A 384 17.02 -30.08 6.29
C ASN A 384 18.50 -30.45 6.23
N CYS A 385 19.42 -29.48 6.12
CA CYS A 385 20.86 -29.73 6.14
C CYS A 385 21.39 -30.21 7.51
N LEU A 386 20.65 -29.97 8.61
CA LEU A 386 21.01 -30.46 9.95
C LEU A 386 20.50 -31.88 10.23
N HIS A 387 19.52 -32.35 9.47
CA HIS A 387 18.84 -33.63 9.67
C HIS A 387 19.03 -34.65 8.53
N GLY A 388 19.62 -34.25 7.41
CA GLY A 388 20.15 -35.14 6.37
C GLY A 388 21.61 -35.44 6.60
#